data_AF-A0A7C7WGF5-F1
#
_entry.id   AF-A0A7C7WGF5-F1
#
_cell.length_a   1.000
_cell.length_b   1.000
_cell.length_c   1.000
_cell.angle_alpha   90.00
_cell.angle_beta   90.00
_cell.angle_gamma   90.00
#
_symmetry.space_group_name_H-M   'P 1'
#
loop_
_entity.id
_entity.type
_entity.pdbx_description
1 polymer ?
#
loop_
_entity_poly.entity_id
_entity_poly.type
_entity_poly.pdbx_seq_one_letter_code
_entity_poly.pdbx_strand_id
1 'polypeptide(L)'
;MLRGCGLVAVLALGLGAFGLLDGVRQNPSFQGAFVGASVLLLVWSGLVFGAAHRTGRPLTLEVAVRPQHLVQALAQLTFLVYWGWYWRPVYDAAFLIASQLVFAYAFDMLLSWSRRDTYTLGFGPFPVIFSINLFLWFADDWFYLQFLLVGLGFAAKELIRWDKDGQRVHIFNPSSFPLAVFALALILTGTSDLTWGQDIATAQFFPPHVYLVLFLVALPGQYLFGVASMTMSAVVVTYVFGLLYFSVTGVYFFYDSYVPIAVFLGMHLLFTDPSTAPRTQMGRVLFGVGYGLSTVALYAVLNRAGVPPFYDKLLQVPLLNLSIQW
;
A
#
# COMPACT_ATOMS: atom_id res chain seq x y z
N MET A 1 -29.52 3.49 -8.31
CA MET A 1 -29.63 4.04 -6.95
C MET A 1 -29.81 2.97 -5.86
N LEU A 2 -30.97 2.29 -5.76
CA LEU A 2 -31.24 1.32 -4.66
C LEU A 2 -30.19 0.21 -4.48
N ARG A 3 -29.69 -0.37 -5.58
CA ARG A 3 -28.66 -1.42 -5.52
C ARG A 3 -27.31 -0.93 -4.98
N GLY A 4 -26.90 0.31 -5.31
CA GLY A 4 -25.64 0.90 -4.83
C GLY A 4 -25.70 1.28 -3.35
N CYS A 5 -26.82 1.85 -2.91
CA CYS A 5 -27.05 2.19 -1.50
C CYS A 5 -27.06 0.93 -0.63
N GLY A 6 -27.77 -0.12 -1.08
CA GLY A 6 -27.79 -1.42 -0.40
C GLY A 6 -26.40 -2.04 -0.28
N LEU A 7 -25.57 -1.99 -1.33
CA LEU A 7 -24.21 -2.52 -1.29
C LEU A 7 -23.33 -1.81 -0.26
N VAL A 8 -23.32 -0.47 -0.26
CA VAL A 8 -22.53 0.30 0.72
C VAL A 8 -23.02 0.06 2.14
N ALA A 9 -24.34 -0.01 2.35
CA ALA A 9 -24.90 -0.32 3.66
C ALA A 9 -24.47 -1.71 4.16
N VAL A 10 -24.50 -2.73 3.29
CA VAL A 10 -24.02 -4.07 3.63
C VAL A 10 -22.54 -4.06 3.99
N LEU A 11 -21.70 -3.34 3.24
CA LEU A 11 -20.27 -3.22 3.55
C LEU A 11 -20.04 -2.49 4.88
N ALA A 12 -20.75 -1.38 5.14
CA ALA A 12 -20.61 -0.61 6.37
C ALA A 12 -21.10 -1.40 7.60
N LEU A 13 -22.22 -2.12 7.49
CA LEU A 13 -22.71 -3.00 8.55
C LEU A 13 -21.79 -4.21 8.76
N GLY A 14 -21.29 -4.79 7.68
CA GLY A 14 -20.29 -5.86 7.73
C GLY A 14 -19.00 -5.41 8.43
N LEU A 15 -18.55 -4.18 8.17
CA LEU A 15 -17.43 -3.58 8.90
C LEU A 15 -17.72 -3.45 10.40
N GLY A 16 -18.92 -3.00 10.77
CA GLY A 16 -19.35 -2.94 12.17
C GLY A 16 -19.38 -4.31 12.84
N ALA A 17 -19.75 -5.36 12.10
CA ALA A 17 -19.79 -6.74 12.60
C ALA A 17 -18.40 -7.29 12.96
N PHE A 18 -17.33 -6.88 12.27
CA PHE A 18 -15.95 -7.22 12.70
C PHE A 18 -15.63 -6.67 14.09
N GLY A 19 -16.23 -5.53 14.47
CA GLY A 19 -16.11 -4.95 15.81
C GLY A 19 -16.79 -5.75 16.94
N LEU A 20 -17.51 -6.82 16.60
CA LEU A 20 -18.16 -7.72 17.54
C LEU A 20 -17.36 -9.00 17.81
N LEU A 21 -16.28 -9.25 17.07
CA LEU A 21 -15.40 -10.39 17.30
C LEU A 21 -14.74 -10.27 18.67
N ASP A 22 -14.58 -11.39 19.37
CA ASP A 22 -14.09 -11.40 20.76
C ASP A 22 -12.73 -10.70 20.93
N GLY A 23 -11.82 -10.89 19.96
CA GLY A 23 -10.50 -10.24 19.97
C GLY A 23 -10.57 -8.71 19.82
N VAL A 24 -11.58 -8.18 19.13
CA VAL A 24 -11.76 -6.73 18.95
C VAL A 24 -12.54 -6.13 20.10
N ARG A 25 -13.58 -6.83 20.56
CA ARG A 25 -14.51 -6.37 21.61
C ARG A 25 -13.82 -6.13 22.95
N GLN A 26 -12.74 -6.86 23.24
CA GLN A 26 -12.00 -6.72 24.50
C GLN A 26 -11.20 -5.40 24.59
N ASN A 27 -10.91 -4.76 23.46
CA ASN A 27 -10.18 -3.50 23.41
C ASN A 27 -11.13 -2.35 22.99
N PRO A 28 -11.45 -1.39 23.89
CA PRO A 28 -12.39 -0.30 23.59
C PRO A 28 -11.96 0.60 22.42
N SER A 29 -10.66 0.93 22.34
CA SER A 29 -10.11 1.76 21.26
C SER A 29 -10.21 1.04 19.92
N PHE A 30 -9.88 -0.26 19.93
CA PHE A 30 -9.94 -1.11 18.76
C PHE A 30 -11.39 -1.25 18.26
N GLN A 31 -12.34 -1.55 19.15
CA GLN A 31 -13.76 -1.60 18.83
C GLN A 31 -14.28 -0.24 18.33
N GLY A 32 -13.86 0.85 18.96
CA GLY A 32 -14.18 2.22 18.54
C GLY A 32 -13.77 2.50 17.09
N ALA A 33 -12.64 1.96 16.62
CA ALA A 33 -12.20 2.10 15.24
C ALA A 33 -13.21 1.51 14.24
N PHE A 34 -13.72 0.30 14.49
CA PHE A 34 -14.69 -0.36 13.61
C PHE A 34 -16.05 0.31 13.65
N VAL A 35 -16.55 0.64 14.85
CA VAL A 35 -17.84 1.32 15.01
C VAL A 35 -17.79 2.72 14.38
N GLY A 36 -16.73 3.48 14.64
CA GLY A 36 -16.52 4.80 14.07
C GLY A 36 -16.46 4.79 12.55
N ALA A 37 -15.69 3.87 11.96
CA ALA A 37 -15.61 3.71 10.51
C ALA A 37 -16.96 3.27 9.89
N SER A 38 -17.69 2.36 10.54
CA SER A 38 -19.03 1.93 10.11
C SER A 38 -20.03 3.09 10.12
N VAL A 39 -20.10 3.84 11.22
CA VAL A 39 -20.98 5.00 11.36
C VAL A 39 -20.64 6.08 10.33
N LEU A 40 -19.36 6.38 10.13
CA LEU A 40 -18.90 7.32 9.11
C LEU A 40 -19.41 6.94 7.72
N LEU A 41 -19.24 5.67 7.32
CA LEU A 41 -19.68 5.17 6.01
C LEU A 41 -21.21 5.21 5.86
N LEU A 42 -21.97 4.88 6.91
CA LEU A 42 -23.43 4.94 6.89
C LEU A 42 -23.95 6.37 6.75
N VAL A 43 -23.39 7.31 7.52
CA VAL A 43 -23.76 8.73 7.44
C VAL A 43 -23.41 9.29 6.06
N TRP A 44 -22.20 9.02 5.57
CA TRP A 44 -21.77 9.49 4.25
C TRP A 44 -22.62 8.87 3.13
N SER A 45 -22.98 7.59 3.23
CA SER A 45 -23.93 6.96 2.31
C SER A 45 -25.28 7.69 2.30
N GLY A 46 -25.86 7.96 3.47
CA GLY A 46 -27.12 8.72 3.58
C GLY A 46 -27.04 10.09 2.90
N LEU A 47 -25.93 10.80 3.06
CA LEU A 47 -25.69 12.10 2.43
C LEU A 47 -25.58 11.99 0.90
N VAL A 48 -24.76 11.07 0.37
CA VAL A 48 -24.52 10.91 -1.07
C VAL A 48 -25.80 10.47 -1.79
N PHE A 49 -26.49 9.45 -1.29
CA PHE A 49 -27.71 8.96 -1.92
C PHE A 49 -28.89 9.91 -1.73
N GLY A 50 -28.99 10.59 -0.57
CA GLY A 50 -29.98 11.64 -0.35
C GLY A 50 -29.81 12.82 -1.29
N ALA A 51 -28.56 13.29 -1.48
CA ALA A 51 -28.25 14.37 -2.43
C ALA A 51 -28.47 13.95 -3.89
N ALA A 52 -28.08 12.73 -4.27
CA ALA A 52 -28.30 12.21 -5.62
C ALA A 52 -29.79 12.03 -5.93
N HIS A 53 -30.60 11.61 -4.96
CA HIS A 53 -32.05 11.51 -5.12
C HIS A 53 -32.70 12.89 -5.33
N ARG A 54 -32.30 13.90 -4.55
CA ARG A 54 -32.80 15.28 -4.69
C ARG A 54 -32.45 15.93 -6.04
N THR A 55 -31.29 15.59 -6.59
CA THR A 55 -30.81 16.15 -7.86
C THR A 55 -31.13 15.29 -9.08
N GLY A 56 -31.78 14.13 -8.90
CA GLY A 56 -32.07 13.18 -9.99
C GLY A 56 -30.82 12.54 -10.62
N ARG A 57 -29.67 12.61 -9.95
CA ARG A 57 -28.36 12.21 -10.48
C ARG A 57 -28.18 10.69 -10.51
N PRO A 58 -28.03 10.03 -11.67
CA PRO A 58 -27.95 8.58 -11.74
C PRO A 58 -26.60 8.05 -11.24
N LEU A 59 -26.58 7.45 -10.05
CA LEU A 59 -25.38 6.73 -9.57
C LEU A 59 -25.35 5.30 -10.14
N THR A 60 -24.33 5.01 -10.95
CA THR A 60 -24.13 3.75 -11.67
C THR A 60 -22.95 2.95 -11.11
N LEU A 61 -23.06 1.63 -11.24
CA LEU A 61 -22.04 0.66 -10.84
C LEU A 61 -21.65 -0.13 -12.08
N GLU A 62 -20.38 -0.06 -12.46
CA GLU A 62 -19.79 -0.83 -13.54
C GLU A 62 -18.83 -1.86 -12.96
N VAL A 63 -18.64 -2.97 -13.65
CA VAL A 63 -17.66 -3.99 -13.25
C VAL A 63 -16.55 -4.03 -14.29
N ALA A 64 -15.32 -3.81 -13.86
CA ALA A 64 -14.15 -3.95 -14.73
C ALA A 64 -13.01 -4.67 -14.01
N VAL A 65 -12.60 -5.80 -14.56
CA VAL A 65 -11.43 -6.55 -14.08
C VAL A 65 -10.22 -6.10 -14.90
N ARG A 66 -9.26 -5.46 -14.23
CA ARG A 66 -7.98 -5.09 -14.84
C ARG A 66 -6.94 -6.16 -14.54
N PRO A 67 -6.30 -6.79 -15.54
CA PRO A 67 -5.30 -7.84 -15.32
C PRO A 67 -4.18 -7.42 -14.38
N GLN A 68 -3.72 -6.17 -14.45
CA GLN A 68 -2.67 -5.63 -13.58
C GLN A 68 -3.01 -5.72 -12.09
N HIS A 69 -4.27 -5.41 -11.71
CA HIS A 69 -4.66 -5.48 -10.31
C HIS A 69 -4.77 -6.94 -9.82
N LEU A 70 -5.23 -7.84 -10.70
CA LEU A 70 -5.34 -9.25 -10.35
C LEU A 70 -3.96 -9.89 -10.16
N VAL A 71 -3.05 -9.69 -11.10
CA VAL A 71 -1.68 -10.24 -11.04
C VAL A 71 -0.96 -9.73 -9.81
N GLN A 72 -1.05 -8.42 -9.52
CA GLN A 72 -0.43 -7.83 -8.34
C GLN A 72 -1.05 -8.35 -7.03
N ALA A 73 -2.38 -8.47 -6.97
CA ALA A 73 -3.07 -9.01 -5.80
C ALA A 73 -2.66 -10.46 -5.55
N LEU A 74 -2.55 -11.29 -6.58
CA LEU A 74 -2.12 -12.68 -6.48
C LEU A 74 -0.66 -12.79 -6.02
N ALA A 75 0.23 -11.96 -6.55
CA ALA A 75 1.63 -11.92 -6.13
C ALA A 75 1.77 -11.59 -4.63
N GLN A 76 1.09 -10.53 -4.19
CA GLN A 76 1.12 -10.10 -2.79
C GLN A 76 0.40 -11.07 -1.86
N LEU A 77 -0.72 -11.66 -2.29
CA LEU A 77 -1.43 -12.69 -1.52
C LEU A 77 -0.56 -13.94 -1.35
N THR A 78 0.10 -14.39 -2.41
CA THR A 78 1.01 -15.54 -2.36
C THR A 78 2.13 -15.28 -1.36
N PHE A 79 2.70 -14.08 -1.37
CA PHE A 79 3.72 -13.69 -0.41
C PHE A 79 3.19 -13.57 1.02
N LEU A 80 2.01 -12.98 1.24
CA LEU A 80 1.36 -12.92 2.56
C LEU A 80 1.10 -14.31 3.13
N VAL A 81 0.58 -15.24 2.31
CA VAL A 81 0.34 -16.63 2.72
C VAL A 81 1.65 -17.32 3.07
N TYR A 82 2.67 -17.20 2.21
CA TYR A 82 3.99 -17.78 2.45
C TYR A 82 4.63 -17.21 3.72
N TRP A 83 4.68 -15.88 3.88
CA TRP A 83 5.24 -15.22 5.05
C TRP A 83 4.49 -15.59 6.34
N GLY A 84 3.15 -15.60 6.30
CA GLY A 84 2.34 -15.96 7.46
C GLY A 84 2.47 -17.41 7.91
N TRP A 85 2.99 -18.29 7.05
CA TRP A 85 3.34 -19.65 7.46
C TRP A 85 4.49 -19.68 8.47
N TYR A 86 5.44 -18.75 8.33
CA TYR A 86 6.63 -18.63 9.19
C TYR A 86 6.47 -17.56 10.29
N TRP A 87 5.54 -16.61 10.11
CA TRP A 87 5.19 -15.61 11.13
C TRP A 87 3.67 -15.55 11.30
N ARG A 88 3.16 -16.31 12.28
CA ARG A 88 1.72 -16.50 12.51
C ARG A 88 0.89 -15.22 12.73
N PRO A 89 1.43 -14.10 13.27
CA PRO A 89 0.67 -12.85 13.37
C PRO A 89 0.03 -12.38 12.06
N VAL A 90 0.59 -12.72 10.89
CA VAL A 90 -0.04 -12.42 9.59
C VAL A 90 -1.39 -13.11 9.43
N TYR A 91 -1.52 -14.36 9.91
CA TYR A 91 -2.76 -15.12 9.84
C TYR A 91 -3.75 -14.65 10.90
N ASP A 92 -3.25 -14.30 12.10
CA ASP A 92 -4.08 -13.72 13.16
C ASP A 92 -4.66 -12.36 12.71
N ALA A 93 -3.90 -11.59 11.93
CA ALA A 93 -4.34 -10.33 11.32
C ALA A 93 -5.23 -10.49 10.07
N ALA A 94 -5.53 -11.72 9.61
CA ALA A 94 -6.28 -11.92 8.36
C ALA A 94 -7.65 -11.23 8.36
N PHE A 95 -8.34 -11.22 9.50
CA PHE A 95 -9.63 -10.53 9.63
C PHE A 95 -9.47 -9.00 9.59
N LEU A 96 -8.33 -8.45 10.01
CA LEU A 96 -8.00 -7.02 9.92
C LEU A 96 -7.68 -6.60 8.49
N ILE A 97 -7.03 -7.47 7.72
CA ILE A 97 -6.82 -7.25 6.29
C ILE A 97 -8.18 -7.29 5.56
N ALA A 98 -9.05 -8.25 5.92
CA ALA A 98 -10.40 -8.35 5.36
C ALA A 98 -11.25 -7.11 5.69
N SER A 99 -11.18 -6.59 6.92
CA SER A 99 -11.93 -5.39 7.30
C SER A 99 -11.44 -4.14 6.57
N GLN A 100 -10.12 -4.00 6.38
CA GLN A 100 -9.53 -2.95 5.54
C GLN A 100 -10.03 -3.03 4.10
N LEU A 101 -10.19 -4.23 3.52
CA LEU A 101 -10.76 -4.40 2.18
C LEU A 101 -12.24 -3.95 2.13
N VAL A 102 -13.05 -4.36 3.12
CA VAL A 102 -14.46 -3.95 3.21
C VAL A 102 -14.58 -2.42 3.32
N PHE A 103 -13.78 -1.82 4.20
CA PHE A 103 -13.70 -0.36 4.33
C PHE A 103 -13.27 0.30 3.03
N ALA A 104 -12.21 -0.18 2.38
CA ALA A 104 -11.69 0.36 1.13
C ALA A 104 -12.74 0.36 0.01
N TYR A 105 -13.49 -0.72 -0.16
CA TYR A 105 -14.57 -0.77 -1.15
C TYR A 105 -15.67 0.26 -0.86
N ALA A 106 -16.15 0.33 0.38
CA ALA A 106 -17.21 1.26 0.75
C ALA A 106 -16.75 2.72 0.61
N PHE A 107 -15.53 3.02 1.07
CA PHE A 107 -14.93 4.35 1.00
C PHE A 107 -14.70 4.78 -0.46
N ASP A 108 -14.10 3.92 -1.30
CA ASP A 108 -13.83 4.22 -2.71
C ASP A 108 -15.13 4.41 -3.53
N MET A 109 -16.17 3.61 -3.25
CA MET A 109 -17.51 3.79 -3.82
C MET A 109 -18.09 5.15 -3.46
N LEU A 110 -18.14 5.48 -2.17
CA LEU A 110 -18.72 6.73 -1.69
C LEU A 110 -17.95 7.95 -2.18
N LEU A 111 -16.62 7.89 -2.16
CA LEU A 111 -15.77 8.97 -2.66
C LEU A 111 -15.96 9.18 -4.17
N SER A 112 -16.01 8.09 -4.94
CA SER A 112 -16.28 8.16 -6.38
C SER A 112 -17.66 8.74 -6.66
N TRP A 113 -18.72 8.26 -6.01
CA TRP A 113 -20.08 8.77 -6.20
C TRP A 113 -20.29 10.20 -5.68
N SER A 114 -19.52 10.63 -4.68
CA SER A 114 -19.51 12.02 -4.25
C SER A 114 -19.03 12.97 -5.35
N ARG A 115 -18.25 12.49 -6.32
CA ARG A 115 -17.63 13.32 -7.37
C ARG A 115 -18.12 13.03 -8.78
N ARG A 116 -18.47 11.78 -9.06
CA ARG A 116 -18.75 11.22 -10.39
C ARG A 116 -19.94 10.28 -10.34
N ASP A 117 -20.59 10.07 -11.47
CA ASP A 117 -21.86 9.33 -11.52
C ASP A 117 -21.61 7.83 -11.50
N THR A 118 -20.43 7.42 -11.98
CA THR A 118 -20.04 6.02 -12.15
C THR A 118 -18.97 5.62 -11.14
N TYR A 119 -19.15 4.45 -10.54
CA TYR A 119 -18.10 3.70 -9.85
C TYR A 119 -17.78 2.41 -10.59
N THR A 120 -16.50 2.12 -10.79
CA THR A 120 -16.04 0.88 -11.43
C THR A 120 -15.52 -0.09 -10.38
N LEU A 121 -16.32 -1.11 -10.07
CA LEU A 121 -15.97 -2.21 -9.19
C LEU A 121 -14.96 -3.15 -9.87
N GLY A 122 -13.88 -3.46 -9.14
CA GLY A 122 -12.87 -4.40 -9.60
C GLY A 122 -11.86 -4.72 -8.50
N PHE A 123 -10.73 -5.33 -8.86
CA PHE A 123 -9.68 -5.76 -7.93
C PHE A 123 -8.75 -4.62 -7.45
N GLY A 124 -9.04 -3.36 -7.78
CA GLY A 124 -8.17 -2.22 -7.45
C GLY A 124 -7.83 -2.10 -5.95
N PRO A 125 -8.75 -2.33 -5.01
CA PRO A 125 -8.43 -2.28 -3.58
C PRO A 125 -7.48 -3.36 -3.07
N PHE A 126 -7.47 -4.55 -3.68
CA PHE A 126 -6.67 -5.68 -3.18
C PHE A 126 -5.17 -5.38 -3.13
N PRO A 127 -4.53 -4.94 -4.25
CA PRO A 127 -3.11 -4.61 -4.22
C PRO A 127 -2.75 -3.49 -3.24
N VAL A 128 -3.66 -2.53 -3.06
CA VAL A 128 -3.43 -1.39 -2.15
C VAL A 128 -3.41 -1.88 -0.70
N ILE A 129 -4.43 -2.64 -0.29
CA ILE A 129 -4.52 -3.14 1.08
C ILE A 129 -3.41 -4.15 1.38
N PHE A 130 -3.15 -5.11 0.49
CA PHE A 130 -2.07 -6.06 0.71
C PHE A 130 -0.71 -5.37 0.75
N SER A 131 -0.46 -4.39 -0.12
CA SER A 131 0.76 -3.59 -0.07
C SER A 131 0.93 -2.86 1.27
N ILE A 132 -0.10 -2.15 1.75
CA ILE A 132 -0.05 -1.49 3.07
C ILE A 132 0.30 -2.50 4.17
N ASN A 133 -0.36 -3.66 4.17
CA ASN A 133 -0.15 -4.71 5.17
C ASN A 133 1.16 -5.50 4.97
N LEU A 134 1.94 -5.22 3.94
CA LEU A 134 3.31 -5.75 3.81
C LEU A 134 4.36 -4.82 4.42
N PHE A 135 3.98 -3.59 4.80
CA PHE A 135 4.95 -2.59 5.27
C PHE A 135 4.62 -1.97 6.63
N LEU A 136 3.34 -1.78 6.96
CA LEU A 136 2.96 -1.07 8.18
C LEU A 136 1.60 -1.51 8.72
N TRP A 137 1.59 -1.95 9.97
CA TRP A 137 0.37 -2.16 10.76
C TRP A 137 0.43 -1.26 12.00
N PHE A 138 -0.68 -0.61 12.32
CA PHE A 138 -0.87 0.00 13.63
C PHE A 138 -1.20 -1.05 14.68
N ALA A 139 -0.71 -0.84 15.91
CA ALA A 139 -1.12 -1.63 17.06
C ALA A 139 -2.63 -1.47 17.34
N ASP A 140 -3.22 -2.44 18.04
CA ASP A 140 -4.68 -2.55 18.24
C ASP A 140 -5.31 -1.27 18.80
N ASP A 141 -4.66 -0.62 19.77
CA ASP A 141 -5.12 0.64 20.38
C ASP A 141 -5.19 1.81 19.38
N TRP A 142 -4.39 1.73 18.32
CA TRP A 142 -4.20 2.77 17.31
C TRP A 142 -4.76 2.36 15.95
N PHE A 143 -5.50 1.26 15.87
CA PHE A 143 -5.95 0.68 14.61
C PHE A 143 -6.86 1.61 13.78
N TYR A 144 -7.49 2.62 14.39
CA TYR A 144 -8.22 3.65 13.64
C TYR A 144 -7.31 4.42 12.65
N LEU A 145 -6.01 4.55 12.95
CA LEU A 145 -5.01 5.10 12.03
C LEU A 145 -4.82 4.22 10.80
N GLN A 146 -5.06 2.91 10.90
CA GLN A 146 -5.05 1.99 9.75
C GLN A 146 -6.15 2.35 8.75
N PHE A 147 -7.38 2.60 9.21
CA PHE A 147 -8.47 3.05 8.33
C PHE A 147 -8.21 4.44 7.75
N LEU A 148 -7.59 5.35 8.51
CA LEU A 148 -7.19 6.66 8.01
C LEU A 148 -6.09 6.55 6.94
N LEU A 149 -5.11 5.67 7.12
CA LEU A 149 -4.06 5.38 6.14
C LEU A 149 -4.67 4.85 4.84
N VAL A 150 -5.58 3.88 4.94
CA VAL A 150 -6.33 3.37 3.77
C VAL A 150 -7.14 4.48 3.11
N GLY A 151 -7.93 5.24 3.88
CA GLY A 151 -8.76 6.33 3.38
C GLY A 151 -7.94 7.40 2.66
N LEU A 152 -6.77 7.76 3.21
CA LEU A 152 -5.83 8.69 2.58
C LEU A 152 -5.33 8.18 1.23
N GLY A 153 -5.01 6.88 1.12
CA GLY A 153 -4.58 6.26 -0.14
C GLY A 153 -5.63 6.39 -1.24
N PHE A 154 -6.89 6.05 -0.96
CA PHE A 154 -7.99 6.19 -1.91
C PHE A 154 -8.33 7.66 -2.19
N ALA A 155 -8.28 8.53 -1.18
CA ALA A 155 -8.46 9.96 -1.35
C ALA A 155 -7.41 10.56 -2.29
N ALA A 156 -6.13 10.25 -2.08
CA ALA A 156 -5.04 10.70 -2.94
C ALA A 156 -5.21 10.20 -4.39
N LYS A 157 -5.52 8.91 -4.57
CA LYS A 157 -5.80 8.32 -5.89
C LYS A 157 -6.95 9.00 -6.64
N GLU A 158 -7.98 9.43 -5.91
CA GLU A 158 -9.16 10.07 -6.50
C GLU A 158 -8.95 11.57 -6.74
N LEU A 159 -8.36 12.28 -5.77
CA LEU A 159 -8.26 13.74 -5.76
C LEU A 159 -7.00 14.26 -6.45
N ILE A 160 -5.87 13.56 -6.34
CA ILE A 160 -4.57 14.01 -6.84
C ILE A 160 -4.27 13.31 -8.17
N ARG A 161 -4.60 14.00 -9.26
CA ARG A 161 -4.52 13.50 -10.63
C ARG A 161 -3.93 14.54 -11.56
N TRP A 162 -3.17 14.09 -12.54
CA TRP A 162 -2.69 14.91 -13.66
C TRP A 162 -3.29 14.44 -14.98
N ASP A 163 -3.11 15.26 -16.02
CA ASP A 163 -3.26 14.80 -17.39
C ASP A 163 -1.95 14.15 -17.85
N LYS A 164 -2.04 12.92 -18.34
CA LYS A 164 -0.91 12.18 -18.92
C LYS A 164 -1.36 11.68 -20.28
N ASP A 165 -0.93 12.38 -21.33
CA ASP A 165 -1.25 12.11 -22.73
C ASP A 165 -2.77 12.08 -23.00
N GLY A 166 -3.51 13.08 -22.51
CA GLY A 166 -4.96 13.22 -22.71
C GLY A 166 -5.82 12.32 -21.83
N GLN A 167 -5.21 11.54 -20.93
CA GLN A 167 -5.92 10.76 -19.93
C GLN A 167 -5.64 11.27 -18.52
N ARG A 168 -6.72 11.44 -17.75
CA ARG A 168 -6.64 11.83 -16.35
C ARG A 168 -6.31 10.63 -15.47
N VAL A 169 -5.07 10.56 -14.99
CA VAL A 169 -4.56 9.46 -14.16
C VAL A 169 -4.07 9.98 -12.81
N HIS A 170 -4.04 9.10 -11.80
CA HIS A 170 -3.47 9.45 -10.50
C HIS A 170 -1.95 9.55 -10.59
N ILE A 171 -1.39 10.46 -9.78
CA ILE A 171 0.06 10.72 -9.77
C ILE A 171 0.75 9.66 -8.91
N PHE A 172 0.25 9.51 -7.68
CA PHE A 172 0.92 8.70 -6.67
C PHE A 172 0.37 7.29 -6.59
N ASN A 173 1.27 6.34 -6.33
CA ASN A 173 0.87 4.98 -6.04
C ASN A 173 -0.03 4.96 -4.77
N PRO A 174 -1.23 4.35 -4.84
CA PRO A 174 -2.23 4.48 -3.78
C PRO A 174 -1.84 3.84 -2.44
N SER A 175 -0.86 2.92 -2.39
CA SER A 175 -0.35 2.37 -1.14
C SER A 175 0.91 3.11 -0.67
N SER A 176 1.83 3.46 -1.57
CA SER A 176 3.10 4.09 -1.17
C SER A 176 2.92 5.52 -0.68
N PHE A 177 1.96 6.28 -1.23
CA PHE A 177 1.69 7.65 -0.79
C PHE A 177 1.25 7.74 0.68
N PRO A 178 0.19 7.06 1.12
CA PRO A 178 -0.19 7.10 2.53
C PRO A 178 0.87 6.48 3.43
N LEU A 179 1.58 5.43 2.99
CA LEU A 179 2.72 4.88 3.75
C LEU A 179 3.82 5.93 3.98
N ALA A 180 4.18 6.71 2.97
CA ALA A 180 5.18 7.78 3.12
C ALA A 180 4.70 8.89 4.05
N VAL A 181 3.44 9.32 3.94
CA VAL A 181 2.86 10.37 4.78
C VAL A 181 2.83 9.92 6.25
N PHE A 182 2.35 8.71 6.53
CA PHE A 182 2.32 8.17 7.87
C PHE A 182 3.72 7.87 8.41
N ALA A 183 4.65 7.38 7.58
CA ALA A 183 6.05 7.23 7.94
C ALA A 183 6.67 8.56 8.39
N LEU A 184 6.51 9.63 7.61
CA LEU A 184 6.98 10.96 7.99
C LEU A 184 6.35 11.44 9.30
N ALA A 185 5.04 11.27 9.46
CA ALA A 185 4.35 11.66 10.69
C ALA A 185 4.94 10.93 11.91
N LEU A 186 5.07 9.60 11.84
CA LEU A 186 5.61 8.76 12.93
C LEU A 186 7.06 9.12 13.28
N ILE A 187 7.88 9.42 12.26
CA ILE A 187 9.27 9.87 12.45
C ILE A 187 9.30 11.23 13.16
N LEU A 188 8.51 12.19 12.69
CA LEU A 188 8.51 13.55 13.23
C LEU A 188 7.93 13.63 14.65
N THR A 189 6.97 12.77 14.99
CA THR A 189 6.38 12.70 16.34
C THR A 189 7.16 11.79 17.28
N GLY A 190 8.11 10.99 16.77
CA GLY A 190 8.85 10.02 17.56
C GLY A 190 8.00 8.86 18.07
N THR A 191 6.91 8.51 17.37
CA THR A 191 5.91 7.52 17.81
C THR A 191 5.92 6.26 16.95
N SER A 192 7.10 5.79 16.56
CA SER A 192 7.25 4.59 15.71
C SER A 192 6.74 3.31 16.38
N ASP A 193 6.74 3.30 17.72
CA ASP A 193 6.27 2.25 18.63
C ASP A 193 4.76 2.01 18.58
N LEU A 194 3.99 2.93 17.98
CA LEU A 194 2.56 2.72 17.71
C LEU A 194 2.29 1.69 16.61
N THR A 195 3.35 1.16 15.99
CA THR A 195 3.27 0.29 14.82
C THR A 195 4.10 -0.98 15.01
N TRP A 196 3.71 -2.03 14.30
CA TRP A 196 4.50 -3.26 14.16
C TRP A 196 5.54 -3.16 13.04
N GLY A 197 5.86 -1.96 12.55
CA GLY A 197 6.67 -1.78 11.34
C GLY A 197 8.07 -2.40 11.43
N GLN A 198 8.70 -2.31 12.61
CA GLN A 198 10.00 -2.93 12.85
C GLN A 198 9.90 -4.47 12.90
N ASP A 199 8.93 -5.01 13.64
CA ASP A 199 8.70 -6.45 13.72
C ASP A 199 8.35 -7.05 12.35
N ILE A 200 7.54 -6.35 11.55
CA ILE A 200 7.21 -6.74 10.18
C ILE A 200 8.49 -6.82 9.34
N ALA A 201 9.33 -5.77 9.38
CA ALA A 201 10.56 -5.74 8.60
C ALA A 201 11.54 -6.85 9.01
N THR A 202 11.63 -7.17 10.31
CA THR A 202 12.46 -8.26 10.82
C THR A 202 11.89 -9.63 10.49
N ALA A 203 10.58 -9.84 10.69
CA ALA A 203 9.92 -11.13 10.49
C ALA A 203 9.90 -11.57 9.02
N GLN A 204 10.04 -10.63 8.08
CA GLN A 204 10.20 -10.94 6.65
C GLN A 204 11.49 -11.72 6.34
N PHE A 205 12.45 -11.77 7.26
CA PHE A 205 13.64 -12.63 7.14
C PHE A 205 13.42 -14.07 7.62
N PHE A 206 12.33 -14.37 8.33
CA PHE A 206 12.09 -15.72 8.87
C PHE A 206 11.88 -16.80 7.80
N PRO A 207 11.14 -16.55 6.70
CA PRO A 207 10.93 -17.55 5.67
C PRO A 207 12.23 -17.92 4.90
N PRO A 208 12.49 -19.20 4.62
CA PRO A 208 13.68 -19.64 3.88
C PRO A 208 13.55 -19.36 2.38
N HIS A 209 14.61 -18.87 1.74
CA HIS A 209 14.64 -18.51 0.31
C HIS A 209 13.72 -17.33 -0.07
N VAL A 210 13.47 -16.42 0.87
CA VAL A 210 12.56 -15.28 0.68
C VAL A 210 12.85 -14.42 -0.56
N TYR A 211 14.13 -14.18 -0.91
CA TYR A 211 14.49 -13.45 -2.13
C TYR A 211 14.00 -14.17 -3.41
N LEU A 212 14.16 -15.50 -3.47
CA LEU A 212 13.73 -16.30 -4.61
C LEU A 212 12.20 -16.28 -4.73
N VAL A 213 11.49 -16.43 -3.60
CA VAL A 213 10.03 -16.37 -3.61
C VAL A 213 9.55 -15.00 -4.10
N LEU A 214 10.11 -13.91 -3.57
CA LEU A 214 9.76 -12.55 -4.01
C LEU A 214 10.03 -12.32 -5.49
N PHE A 215 11.16 -12.81 -6.00
CA PHE A 215 11.46 -12.78 -7.42
C PHE A 215 10.40 -13.52 -8.22
N LEU A 216 10.11 -14.79 -7.89
CA LEU A 216 9.17 -15.64 -8.61
C LEU A 216 7.73 -15.10 -8.61
N VAL A 217 7.23 -14.59 -7.48
CA VAL A 217 5.87 -14.04 -7.42
C VAL A 217 5.73 -12.73 -8.19
N ALA A 218 6.81 -11.96 -8.32
CA ALA A 218 6.82 -10.71 -9.07
C ALA A 218 7.03 -10.91 -10.58
N LEU A 219 7.62 -12.03 -11.02
CA LEU A 219 7.91 -12.32 -12.43
C LEU A 219 6.70 -12.12 -13.37
N PRO A 220 5.48 -12.62 -13.06
CA PRO A 220 4.33 -12.42 -13.95
C PRO A 220 4.02 -10.93 -14.17
N GLY A 221 4.03 -10.12 -13.11
CA GLY A 221 3.79 -8.68 -13.22
C GLY A 221 4.91 -7.95 -13.96
N GLN A 222 6.16 -8.32 -13.69
CA GLN A 222 7.34 -7.77 -14.36
C GLN A 222 7.32 -8.05 -15.87
N TYR A 223 6.96 -9.27 -16.25
CA TYR A 223 6.88 -9.70 -17.65
C TYR A 223 5.70 -9.06 -18.37
N LEU A 224 4.48 -9.14 -17.81
CA LEU A 224 3.26 -8.69 -18.46
C LEU A 224 3.16 -7.17 -18.59
N PHE A 225 3.76 -6.41 -17.67
CA PHE A 225 3.64 -4.94 -17.64
C PHE A 225 4.95 -4.21 -17.92
N GLY A 226 6.03 -4.94 -18.18
CA GLY A 226 7.33 -4.40 -18.60
C GLY A 226 8.06 -3.59 -17.52
N VAL A 227 7.71 -3.77 -16.25
CA VAL A 227 8.34 -3.07 -15.11
C VAL A 227 9.65 -3.73 -14.65
N ALA A 228 10.09 -4.78 -15.33
CA ALA A 228 11.33 -5.51 -15.05
C ALA A 228 12.57 -4.60 -15.08
N SER A 229 12.72 -3.73 -16.09
CA SER A 229 13.90 -2.85 -16.22
C SER A 229 14.03 -1.87 -15.04
N MET A 230 12.90 -1.41 -14.52
CA MET A 230 12.82 -0.58 -13.32
C MET A 230 13.27 -1.33 -12.07
N THR A 231 12.80 -2.57 -11.91
CA THR A 231 13.19 -3.41 -10.75
C THR A 231 14.67 -3.79 -10.82
N MET A 232 15.13 -4.26 -11.98
CA MET A 232 16.50 -4.70 -12.20
C MET A 232 17.51 -3.57 -11.96
N SER A 233 17.25 -2.38 -12.49
CA SER A 233 18.14 -1.23 -12.26
C SER A 233 18.20 -0.83 -10.78
N ALA A 234 17.09 -0.86 -10.05
CA ALA A 234 17.08 -0.61 -8.60
C ALA A 234 17.90 -1.63 -7.82
N VAL A 235 17.74 -2.93 -8.13
CA VAL A 235 18.50 -4.02 -7.51
C VAL A 235 19.99 -3.89 -7.83
N VAL A 236 20.36 -3.70 -9.11
CA VAL A 236 21.76 -3.59 -9.54
C VAL A 236 22.45 -2.41 -8.88
N VAL A 237 21.82 -1.22 -8.85
CA VAL A 237 22.42 -0.04 -8.22
C VAL A 237 22.66 -0.26 -6.73
N THR A 238 21.67 -0.79 -6.01
CA THR A 238 21.79 -1.05 -4.57
C THR A 238 22.87 -2.10 -4.30
N TYR A 239 22.90 -3.17 -5.10
CA TYR A 239 23.88 -4.25 -4.98
C TYR A 239 25.30 -3.79 -5.29
N VAL A 240 25.52 -3.06 -6.39
CA VAL A 240 26.83 -2.52 -6.77
C VAL A 240 27.33 -1.52 -5.72
N PHE A 241 26.46 -0.66 -5.22
CA PHE A 241 26.81 0.22 -4.10
C PHE A 241 27.25 -0.59 -2.88
N GLY A 242 26.49 -1.63 -2.50
CA GLY A 242 26.81 -2.51 -1.39
C GLY A 242 28.16 -3.22 -1.57
N LEU A 243 28.48 -3.72 -2.78
CA LEU A 243 29.76 -4.33 -3.11
C LEU A 243 30.92 -3.34 -2.98
N LEU A 244 30.77 -2.13 -3.50
CA LEU A 244 31.79 -1.08 -3.42
C LEU A 244 31.99 -0.62 -1.96
N TYR A 245 30.93 -0.52 -1.19
CA TYR A 245 31.03 -0.18 0.23
C TYR A 245 31.75 -1.28 1.01
N PHE A 246 31.40 -2.55 0.77
CA PHE A 246 32.04 -3.70 1.42
C PHE A 246 33.51 -3.83 1.03
N SER A 247 33.86 -3.61 -0.25
CA SER A 247 35.26 -3.71 -0.69
C SER A 247 36.17 -2.66 -0.06
N VAL A 248 35.62 -1.49 0.32
CA VAL A 248 36.35 -0.41 0.98
C VAL A 248 36.37 -0.55 2.51
N THR A 249 35.27 -0.98 3.12
CA THR A 249 35.09 -0.95 4.59
C THR A 249 35.20 -2.32 5.27
N GLY A 250 35.06 -3.41 4.54
CA GLY A 250 35.01 -4.77 5.07
C GLY A 250 33.70 -5.13 5.77
N VAL A 251 32.69 -4.24 5.79
CA VAL A 251 31.39 -4.48 6.43
C VAL A 251 30.23 -4.15 5.49
N TYR A 252 29.07 -4.77 5.71
CA TYR A 252 27.87 -4.49 4.92
C TYR A 252 27.33 -3.10 5.25
N PHE A 253 26.86 -2.39 4.22
CA PHE A 253 26.19 -1.11 4.43
C PHE A 253 24.86 -1.30 5.16
N PHE A 254 24.05 -2.26 4.72
CA PHE A 254 22.76 -2.58 5.34
C PHE A 254 22.87 -3.70 6.39
N TYR A 255 23.81 -3.57 7.34
CA TYR A 255 24.10 -4.49 8.44
C TYR A 255 24.47 -5.93 8.05
N ASP A 256 23.60 -6.69 7.39
CA ASP A 256 23.74 -8.13 7.14
C ASP A 256 23.65 -8.54 5.67
N SER A 257 23.37 -7.59 4.77
CA SER A 257 23.07 -7.89 3.37
C SER A 257 23.43 -6.74 2.43
N TYR A 258 23.57 -7.06 1.14
CA TYR A 258 23.77 -6.05 0.10
C TYR A 258 22.47 -5.33 -0.28
N VAL A 259 21.34 -6.04 -0.23
CA VAL A 259 20.00 -5.50 -0.45
C VAL A 259 19.08 -6.11 0.59
N PRO A 260 18.60 -5.35 1.60
CA PRO A 260 17.72 -5.88 2.63
C PRO A 260 16.42 -6.46 2.06
N ILE A 261 15.85 -7.47 2.71
CA ILE A 261 14.66 -8.13 2.19
C ILE A 261 13.47 -7.18 2.07
N ALA A 262 13.30 -6.27 3.03
CA ALA A 262 12.20 -5.33 3.03
C ALA A 262 12.35 -4.26 1.92
N VAL A 263 13.59 -3.94 1.54
CA VAL A 263 13.91 -3.10 0.38
C VAL A 263 13.63 -3.88 -0.91
N PHE A 264 14.08 -5.14 -0.98
CA PHE A 264 13.84 -6.02 -2.13
C PHE A 264 12.34 -6.25 -2.37
N LEU A 265 11.56 -6.42 -1.31
CA LEU A 265 10.10 -6.46 -1.33
C LEU A 265 9.50 -5.18 -1.93
N GLY A 266 9.98 -4.01 -1.49
CA GLY A 266 9.62 -2.72 -2.07
C GLY A 266 9.90 -2.65 -3.57
N MET A 267 11.06 -3.17 -3.98
CA MET A 267 11.48 -3.25 -5.38
C MET A 267 10.58 -4.10 -6.26
N HIS A 268 10.00 -5.17 -5.71
CA HIS A 268 9.24 -6.13 -6.49
C HIS A 268 7.73 -5.89 -6.46
N LEU A 269 7.19 -5.44 -5.31
CA LEU A 269 5.74 -5.44 -5.05
C LEU A 269 5.15 -4.09 -4.64
N LEU A 270 5.95 -3.05 -4.37
CA LEU A 270 5.45 -1.72 -3.96
C LEU A 270 5.41 -0.72 -5.11
N PHE A 271 6.55 -0.42 -5.74
CA PHE A 271 6.61 0.66 -6.75
C PHE A 271 6.39 0.18 -8.19
N THR A 272 6.08 -1.10 -8.39
CA THR A 272 5.92 -1.73 -9.71
C THR A 272 4.54 -1.54 -10.34
N ASP A 273 3.72 -0.61 -9.83
CA ASP A 273 2.43 -0.28 -10.42
C ASP A 273 2.62 0.34 -11.82
N PRO A 274 2.12 -0.31 -12.90
CA PRO A 274 2.27 0.18 -14.27
C PRO A 274 1.65 1.57 -14.49
N SER A 275 0.62 1.91 -13.71
CA SER A 275 -0.06 3.21 -13.81
C SER A 275 0.79 4.36 -13.27
N THR A 276 1.72 4.06 -12.35
CA THR A 276 2.69 4.99 -11.78
C THR A 276 4.12 4.60 -12.15
N ALA A 277 4.32 4.15 -13.38
CA ALA A 277 5.65 3.90 -13.95
C ALA A 277 5.91 4.79 -15.17
N PRO A 278 7.18 5.13 -15.47
CA PRO A 278 7.57 5.75 -16.73
C PRO A 278 7.19 4.87 -17.93
N ARG A 279 6.85 5.51 -19.06
CA ARG A 279 6.48 4.79 -20.29
C ARG A 279 7.70 4.35 -21.10
N THR A 280 8.78 5.13 -21.09
CA THR A 280 10.00 4.82 -21.84
C THR A 280 10.89 3.85 -21.06
N GLN A 281 11.66 3.03 -21.78
CA GLN A 281 12.63 2.13 -21.15
C GLN A 281 13.70 2.90 -20.37
N MET A 282 14.19 4.01 -20.94
CA MET A 282 15.14 4.89 -20.25
C MET A 282 14.55 5.46 -18.97
N GLY A 283 13.31 5.96 -19.00
CA GLY A 283 12.63 6.47 -17.81
C GLY A 283 12.49 5.40 -16.72
N ARG A 284 12.17 4.16 -17.10
CA ARG A 284 12.11 3.03 -16.15
C ARG A 284 13.46 2.73 -15.52
N VAL A 285 14.54 2.74 -16.30
CA VAL A 285 15.89 2.56 -15.78
C VAL A 285 16.27 3.70 -14.82
N LEU A 286 16.05 4.96 -15.21
CA LEU A 286 16.34 6.12 -14.37
C LEU A 286 15.53 6.12 -13.07
N PHE A 287 14.26 5.71 -13.14
CA PHE A 287 13.40 5.55 -11.97
C PHE A 287 13.96 4.48 -11.02
N GLY A 288 14.37 3.33 -11.54
CA GLY A 288 14.96 2.27 -10.74
C GLY A 288 16.31 2.68 -10.12
N VAL A 289 17.18 3.34 -10.90
CA VAL A 289 18.42 3.94 -10.38
C VAL A 289 18.12 4.94 -9.26
N GLY A 290 17.16 5.83 -9.47
CA GLY A 290 16.71 6.80 -8.48
C GLY A 290 16.19 6.13 -7.21
N TYR A 291 15.43 5.05 -7.34
CA TYR A 291 14.97 4.25 -6.20
C TYR A 291 16.15 3.63 -5.43
N GLY A 292 17.10 2.98 -6.11
CA GLY A 292 18.27 2.38 -5.45
C GLY A 292 19.12 3.40 -4.71
N LEU A 293 19.47 4.52 -5.36
CA LEU A 293 20.27 5.59 -4.76
C LEU A 293 19.56 6.28 -3.60
N SER A 294 18.26 6.58 -3.75
CA SER A 294 17.49 7.20 -2.68
C SER A 294 17.31 6.27 -1.47
N THR A 295 17.18 4.95 -1.68
CA THR A 295 17.14 3.98 -0.59
C THR A 295 18.45 4.00 0.22
N VAL A 296 19.60 3.96 -0.46
CA VAL A 296 20.92 4.06 0.18
C VAL A 296 21.07 5.37 0.95
N ALA A 297 20.69 6.49 0.34
CA ALA A 297 20.77 7.80 0.97
C ALA A 297 19.84 7.92 2.19
N LEU A 298 18.59 7.48 2.07
CA LEU A 298 17.62 7.49 3.16
C LEU A 298 18.06 6.61 4.31
N TYR A 299 18.56 5.41 4.05
CA TYR A 299 19.10 4.54 5.08
C TYR A 299 20.23 5.23 5.86
N ALA A 300 21.19 5.87 5.18
CA ALA A 300 22.26 6.61 5.85
C ALA A 300 21.74 7.79 6.69
N VAL A 301 20.77 8.54 6.17
CA VAL A 301 20.19 9.71 6.85
C VAL A 301 19.39 9.28 8.09
N LEU A 302 18.50 8.29 7.95
CA LEU A 302 17.67 7.79 9.03
C LEU A 302 18.51 7.15 10.14
N ASN A 303 19.52 6.36 9.78
CA ASN A 303 20.43 5.75 10.75
C ASN A 303 21.23 6.82 11.53
N ARG A 304 21.68 7.89 10.86
CA ARG A 304 22.33 9.03 11.54
C ARG A 304 21.38 9.81 12.46
N ALA A 305 20.09 9.84 12.12
CA ALA A 305 19.06 10.49 12.93
C ALA A 305 18.56 9.61 14.08
N GLY A 306 19.04 8.37 14.22
CA GLY A 306 18.56 7.41 15.23
C GLY A 306 17.13 6.90 14.97
N VAL A 307 16.64 7.06 13.74
CA VAL A 307 15.30 6.64 13.32
C VAL A 307 15.35 5.19 12.83
N PRO A 308 14.33 4.35 13.11
CA PRO A 308 14.30 2.98 12.61
C PRO A 308 14.49 2.92 11.09
N PRO A 309 15.48 2.15 10.59
CA PRO A 309 15.84 2.16 9.18
C PRO A 309 14.75 1.58 8.29
N PHE A 310 13.74 0.89 8.84
CA PHE A 310 12.68 0.29 8.05
C PHE A 310 11.83 1.31 7.26
N TYR A 311 11.91 2.61 7.55
CA TYR A 311 11.24 3.65 6.77
C TYR A 311 11.93 3.98 5.43
N ASP A 312 13.18 3.56 5.22
CA ASP A 312 14.00 3.90 4.06
C ASP A 312 13.40 3.52 2.70
N LYS A 313 12.51 2.52 2.66
CA LYS A 313 11.79 2.05 1.46
C LYS A 313 10.42 2.69 1.24
N LEU A 314 9.92 3.46 2.22
CA LEU A 314 8.57 4.03 2.19
C LEU A 314 8.55 5.47 1.68
N LEU A 315 9.62 6.25 1.91
CA LEU A 315 9.62 7.70 1.73
C LEU A 315 9.86 8.17 0.29
N GLN A 316 10.61 7.39 -0.51
CA GLN A 316 11.07 7.79 -1.84
C GLN A 316 10.03 7.64 -2.94
N VAL A 317 9.10 6.68 -2.85
CA VAL A 317 8.22 6.33 -3.97
C VAL A 317 7.35 7.52 -4.42
N PRO A 318 6.72 8.30 -3.52
CA PRO A 318 5.94 9.46 -3.96
C PRO A 318 6.76 10.52 -4.66
N LEU A 319 8.01 10.75 -4.23
CA LEU A 319 8.90 11.72 -4.86
C LEU A 319 9.27 11.26 -6.28
N LEU A 320 9.57 9.97 -6.45
CA LEU A 320 9.82 9.39 -7.76
C LEU A 320 8.57 9.40 -8.64
N ASN A 321 7.37 9.26 -8.07
CA ASN A 321 6.14 9.33 -8.85
C ASN A 321 5.95 10.70 -9.54
N LEU A 322 6.45 11.79 -8.94
CA LEU A 322 6.41 13.12 -9.54
C LEU A 322 7.29 13.24 -10.79
N SER A 323 8.30 12.38 -10.96
CA SER A 323 9.22 12.44 -12.11
C SER A 323 8.69 11.71 -13.34
N ILE A 324 7.52 11.05 -13.27
CA ILE A 324 7.02 10.15 -14.34
C ILE A 324 6.50 10.90 -15.57
N GLN A 325 6.18 12.19 -15.45
CA GLN A 325 5.73 13.01 -16.59
C GLN A 325 6.86 13.33 -17.58
N TRP A 326 8.11 13.13 -17.17
CA TRP A 326 9.30 13.51 -17.92
C TRP A 326 10.07 12.27 -18.37
#